data_AF-A0A3Q0HCE7-F1
#
_entry.id   AF-A0A3Q0HCE7-F1
#
_cell.length_a   1.000
_cell.length_b   1.000
_cell.length_c   1.000
_cell.angle_alpha   90.00
_cell.angle_beta   90.00
_cell.angle_gamma   90.00
#
_symmetry.space_group_name_H-M   'P 1'
#
loop_
_entity.id
_entity.type
_entity.pdbx_description
1 polymer ?
#
loop_
_entity_poly.entity_id
_entity_poly.type
_entity_poly.pdbx_seq_one_letter_code
_entity_poly.pdbx_strand_id
1 'polypeptide(L)'
;MAQVVVVGSCMTDLVSCTTRLPKPGETVIGHKFFIGFGGKGANQCVQAARLGAKTSMICKVGKDSFGNEYIENFKRNEISTEFVGQTEDAATGAASIIVNSEGENVIVIVPGANLLVDSEDLKRAADVICKAKVIVCQLEITPATSLEALKMAHASGVKTLFNPAPAQADLHPQFYTLSDILCCNETEAEILTGLPVGNPEDAGKVGSLLLERGCKLVIVTLGAEGCVMISKEDPIPKHVPAGKVKAMDTTVYELPDQVKRRSQLTGQM
;
A
#
# COMPACT_ATOMS: atom_id res chain seq x y z
N MET A 1 -20.60 8.67 8.91
CA MET A 1 -19.31 9.38 8.90
C MET A 1 -18.20 8.34 8.93
N ALA A 2 -17.22 8.45 8.03
CA ALA A 2 -16.12 7.50 7.93
C ALA A 2 -15.20 7.62 9.16
N GLN A 3 -14.73 6.48 9.67
CA GLN A 3 -13.75 6.40 10.76
C GLN A 3 -12.33 6.35 10.21
N VAL A 4 -12.13 5.68 9.08
CA VAL A 4 -10.85 5.56 8.39
C VAL A 4 -10.98 6.22 7.02
N VAL A 5 -10.16 7.22 6.76
CA VAL A 5 -10.06 7.85 5.45
C VAL A 5 -8.73 7.44 4.82
N VAL A 6 -8.75 6.98 3.58
CA VAL A 6 -7.54 6.61 2.86
C VAL A 6 -7.39 7.55 1.67
N VAL A 7 -6.24 8.23 1.59
CA VAL A 7 -5.84 9.07 0.46
C VAL A 7 -4.71 8.33 -0.24
N GLY A 8 -4.97 7.80 -1.44
CA GLY A 8 -4.00 6.93 -2.07
C GLY A 8 -4.41 6.37 -3.42
N SER A 9 -3.72 5.32 -3.81
CA SER A 9 -3.75 4.74 -5.15
C SER A 9 -4.81 3.67 -5.36
N CYS A 10 -5.19 3.51 -6.63
CA CYS A 10 -5.93 2.37 -7.18
C CYS A 10 -5.17 1.85 -8.41
N MET A 11 -4.89 0.55 -8.47
CA MET A 11 -4.11 -0.06 -9.54
C MET A 11 -4.77 -1.34 -10.04
N THR A 12 -5.16 -1.39 -11.31
CA THR A 12 -5.63 -2.65 -11.91
C THR A 12 -4.43 -3.57 -12.13
N ASP A 13 -4.45 -4.74 -11.49
CA ASP A 13 -3.39 -5.73 -11.66
C ASP A 13 -3.70 -6.62 -12.85
N LEU A 14 -2.81 -6.66 -13.83
CA LEU A 14 -2.91 -7.47 -15.03
C LEU A 14 -1.90 -8.61 -14.92
N VAL A 15 -2.34 -9.77 -14.44
CA VAL A 15 -1.43 -10.85 -14.02
C VAL A 15 -1.37 -11.96 -15.05
N SER A 16 -0.17 -12.20 -15.59
CA SER A 16 0.16 -13.30 -16.49
C SER A 16 1.01 -14.35 -15.77
N CYS A 17 0.52 -15.58 -15.66
CA CYS A 17 1.27 -16.69 -15.08
C CYS A 17 2.03 -17.46 -16.17
N THR A 18 3.31 -17.68 -15.94
CA THR A 18 4.26 -18.33 -16.88
C THR A 18 5.04 -19.44 -16.18
N THR A 19 5.68 -20.33 -16.93
CA THR A 19 6.60 -21.32 -16.32
C THR A 19 7.89 -20.65 -15.86
N ARG A 20 8.41 -19.74 -16.68
CA ARG A 20 9.61 -18.93 -16.42
C ARG A 20 9.37 -17.49 -16.85
N LEU A 21 10.11 -16.57 -16.25
CA LEU A 21 10.11 -15.16 -16.67
C LEU A 21 10.74 -15.03 -18.08
N PRO A 22 10.25 -14.09 -18.91
CA PRO A 22 10.86 -13.78 -20.19
C PRO A 22 12.21 -13.06 -20.01
N LYS A 23 13.17 -13.34 -20.90
CA LYS A 23 14.40 -12.54 -21.04
C LYS A 23 14.17 -11.38 -22.02
N PRO A 24 15.03 -10.35 -22.02
CA PRO A 24 14.95 -9.28 -23.01
C PRO A 24 14.88 -9.83 -24.45
N GLY A 25 13.85 -9.42 -25.20
CA GLY A 25 13.61 -9.84 -26.59
C GLY A 25 12.85 -11.16 -26.77
N GLU A 26 12.51 -11.87 -25.70
CA GLU A 26 11.75 -13.13 -25.79
C GLU A 26 10.23 -12.91 -25.81
N THR A 27 9.53 -13.84 -26.47
CA THR A 27 8.08 -14.04 -26.32
C THR A 27 7.84 -15.36 -25.60
N VAL A 28 7.06 -15.34 -24.52
CA VAL A 28 6.74 -16.52 -23.71
C VAL A 28 5.23 -16.72 -23.67
N ILE A 29 4.77 -17.97 -23.84
CA ILE A 29 3.34 -18.32 -23.72
C ILE A 29 3.01 -18.57 -22.24
N GLY A 30 2.09 -17.77 -21.71
CA GLY A 30 1.54 -17.97 -20.36
C GLY A 30 0.50 -19.09 -20.32
N HIS A 31 0.20 -19.57 -19.12
CA HIS A 31 -0.79 -20.63 -18.89
C HIS A 31 -2.03 -20.16 -18.11
N LYS A 32 -2.02 -18.91 -17.61
CA LYS A 32 -3.17 -18.28 -16.96
C LYS A 32 -3.05 -16.76 -17.03
N PHE A 33 -4.20 -16.10 -17.17
CA PHE A 33 -4.34 -14.65 -17.03
C PHE A 33 -5.51 -14.33 -16.10
N PHE A 34 -5.37 -13.32 -15.26
CA PHE A 34 -6.49 -12.77 -14.49
C PHE A 34 -6.24 -11.29 -14.17
N ILE A 35 -7.35 -10.60 -13.89
CA ILE A 35 -7.36 -9.19 -13.53
C ILE A 35 -7.70 -9.09 -12.05
N GLY A 36 -6.92 -8.31 -11.32
CA GLY A 36 -7.09 -8.04 -9.89
C GLY A 36 -7.29 -6.56 -9.59
N PHE A 37 -7.72 -6.28 -8.37
CA PHE A 37 -7.76 -4.92 -7.82
C PHE A 37 -6.63 -4.77 -6.81
N GLY A 38 -5.71 -3.86 -7.09
CA GLY A 38 -4.55 -3.56 -6.28
C GLY A 38 -4.37 -2.09 -5.90
N GLY A 39 -3.12 -1.66 -5.76
CA GLY A 39 -2.78 -0.33 -5.28
C GLY A 39 -2.83 -0.28 -3.74
N LYS A 40 -1.75 0.23 -3.14
CA LYS A 40 -1.58 0.19 -1.68
C LYS A 40 -2.71 0.91 -0.95
N GLY A 41 -3.17 2.03 -1.48
CA GLY A 41 -4.29 2.79 -0.90
C GLY A 41 -5.57 1.95 -0.86
N ALA A 42 -6.00 1.45 -2.02
CA ALA A 42 -7.18 0.60 -2.12
C ALA A 42 -7.07 -0.67 -1.25
N ASN A 43 -5.93 -1.37 -1.28
CA ASN A 43 -5.71 -2.58 -0.48
C ASN A 43 -5.86 -2.32 1.03
N GLN A 44 -5.26 -1.24 1.52
CA GLN A 44 -5.35 -0.85 2.93
C GLN A 44 -6.80 -0.45 3.30
N CYS A 45 -7.50 0.26 2.41
CA CYS A 45 -8.90 0.65 2.61
C CYS A 45 -9.84 -0.57 2.64
N VAL A 46 -9.66 -1.53 1.73
CA VAL A 46 -10.42 -2.79 1.66
C VAL A 46 -10.19 -3.62 2.91
N GLN A 47 -8.95 -3.77 3.36
CA GLN A 47 -8.68 -4.54 4.58
C GLN A 47 -9.36 -3.91 5.81
N ALA A 48 -9.33 -2.57 5.94
CA ALA A 48 -10.01 -1.88 7.03
C ALA A 48 -11.54 -2.07 6.97
N ALA A 49 -12.13 -1.96 5.77
CA ALA A 49 -13.57 -2.15 5.57
C ALA A 49 -14.01 -3.58 5.90
N ARG A 50 -13.26 -4.60 5.44
CA ARG A 50 -13.52 -6.02 5.73
C ARG A 50 -13.42 -6.35 7.23
N LEU A 51 -12.68 -5.57 8.01
CA LEU A 51 -12.64 -5.67 9.48
C LEU A 51 -13.77 -4.89 10.18
N GLY A 52 -14.68 -4.27 9.43
CA GLY A 52 -15.87 -3.57 9.94
C GLY A 52 -15.68 -2.06 10.12
N ALA A 53 -14.57 -1.47 9.68
CA ALA A 53 -14.40 -0.02 9.73
C ALA A 53 -15.31 0.67 8.69
N LYS A 54 -15.90 1.81 9.06
CA LYS A 54 -16.55 2.69 8.08
C LYS A 54 -15.47 3.46 7.34
N THR A 55 -15.26 3.17 6.06
CA THR A 55 -14.15 3.73 5.29
C THR A 55 -14.60 4.70 4.20
N SER A 56 -13.71 5.63 3.84
CA SER A 56 -13.86 6.47 2.66
C SER A 56 -12.55 6.49 1.88
N MET A 57 -12.65 6.25 0.58
CA MET A 57 -11.51 6.32 -0.33
C MET A 57 -11.47 7.69 -1.02
N ILE A 58 -10.31 8.34 -1.01
CA ILE A 58 -10.01 9.54 -1.78
C ILE A 58 -8.92 9.16 -2.77
N CYS A 59 -9.30 9.07 -4.04
CA CYS A 59 -8.41 8.67 -5.13
C CYS A 59 -8.98 9.15 -6.47
N LYS A 60 -8.24 8.91 -7.55
CA LYS A 60 -8.69 9.22 -8.91
C LYS A 60 -8.36 8.06 -9.85
N VAL A 61 -9.35 7.64 -10.62
CA VAL A 61 -9.23 6.60 -11.64
C VAL A 61 -9.50 7.19 -13.02
N GLY A 62 -9.20 6.45 -14.09
CA GLY A 62 -9.56 6.86 -15.43
C GLY A 62 -11.08 6.77 -15.65
N LYS A 63 -11.58 7.55 -16.59
CA LYS A 63 -12.93 7.41 -17.14
C LYS A 63 -12.93 6.30 -18.20
N ASP A 64 -12.57 5.10 -17.77
CA ASP A 64 -12.41 3.90 -18.58
C ASP A 64 -13.08 2.69 -17.89
N SER A 65 -13.04 1.52 -18.55
CA SER A 65 -13.64 0.30 -18.00
C SER A 65 -13.03 -0.11 -16.67
N PHE A 66 -11.71 0.02 -16.51
CA PHE A 66 -11.02 -0.33 -15.28
C PHE A 66 -11.42 0.58 -14.12
N GLY A 67 -11.59 1.88 -14.37
CA GLY A 67 -12.03 2.84 -13.36
C GLY A 67 -13.45 2.55 -12.90
N ASN A 68 -14.35 2.22 -13.84
CA ASN A 68 -15.73 1.82 -13.52
C ASN A 68 -15.77 0.53 -12.67
N GLU A 69 -14.98 -0.49 -13.06
CA GLU A 69 -14.88 -1.73 -12.30
C GLU A 69 -14.29 -1.51 -10.90
N TYR A 70 -13.36 -0.57 -10.75
CA TYR A 70 -12.77 -0.20 -9.46
C TYR A 70 -13.79 0.41 -8.51
N ILE A 71 -14.61 1.33 -9.00
CA ILE A 71 -15.68 1.95 -8.21
C ILE A 71 -16.67 0.89 -7.76
N GLU A 72 -17.04 -0.06 -8.63
CA GLU A 72 -17.91 -1.18 -8.26
C GLU A 72 -17.24 -2.16 -7.27
N ASN A 73 -15.92 -2.35 -7.34
CA ASN A 73 -15.18 -3.11 -6.33
C ASN A 73 -15.25 -2.44 -4.95
N PHE A 74 -15.10 -1.11 -4.88
CA PHE A 74 -15.25 -0.38 -3.63
C PHE A 74 -16.64 -0.51 -3.03
N LYS A 75 -17.70 -0.36 -3.84
CA LYS A 75 -19.08 -0.56 -3.39
C LYS A 75 -19.31 -1.97 -2.85
N ARG A 76 -18.76 -3.00 -3.50
CA ARG A 76 -18.83 -4.40 -3.05
C ARG A 76 -18.13 -4.65 -1.72
N ASN A 77 -17.11 -3.85 -1.38
CA ASN A 77 -16.41 -3.91 -0.09
C ASN A 77 -16.95 -2.86 0.91
N GLU A 78 -18.12 -2.28 0.65
CA GLU A 78 -18.79 -1.29 1.52
C GLU A 78 -17.95 -0.03 1.82
N ILE A 79 -17.08 0.36 0.88
CA ILE A 79 -16.24 1.57 0.96
C ILE A 79 -16.99 2.76 0.34
N SER A 80 -16.99 3.92 1.01
CA SER A 80 -17.54 5.14 0.41
C SER A 80 -16.73 5.59 -0.80
N THR A 81 -17.41 5.79 -1.93
CA THR A 81 -16.83 6.25 -3.20
C THR A 81 -17.15 7.72 -3.49
N GLU A 82 -17.63 8.49 -2.52
CA GLU A 82 -18.02 9.91 -2.67
C GLU A 82 -16.88 10.78 -3.22
N PHE A 83 -15.64 10.46 -2.84
CA PHE A 83 -14.44 11.19 -3.23
C PHE A 83 -13.52 10.39 -4.18
N VAL A 84 -14.10 9.42 -4.91
CA VAL A 84 -13.40 8.71 -5.99
C VAL A 84 -13.65 9.49 -7.29
N GLY A 85 -12.64 10.23 -7.73
CA GLY A 85 -12.70 11.00 -8.98
C GLY A 85 -12.50 10.11 -10.21
N GLN A 86 -13.06 10.53 -11.35
CA GLN A 86 -12.74 9.99 -12.67
C GLN A 86 -12.19 11.10 -13.57
N THR A 87 -11.22 10.78 -14.43
CA THR A 87 -10.63 11.73 -15.39
C THR A 87 -10.50 11.15 -16.79
N GLU A 88 -10.65 12.01 -17.81
CA GLU A 88 -10.37 11.66 -19.22
C GLU A 88 -8.90 11.88 -19.59
N ASP A 89 -8.12 12.56 -18.75
CA ASP A 89 -6.73 12.96 -19.05
C ASP A 89 -5.71 11.82 -18.88
N ALA A 90 -6.10 10.74 -18.19
CA ALA A 90 -5.26 9.57 -17.99
C ALA A 90 -6.10 8.31 -17.79
N ALA A 91 -5.53 7.17 -18.16
CA ALA A 91 -6.09 5.86 -17.83
C ALA A 91 -6.02 5.57 -16.32
N THR A 92 -6.86 4.65 -15.85
CA THR A 92 -6.73 4.04 -14.52
C THR A 92 -5.34 3.43 -14.37
N GLY A 93 -4.74 3.59 -13.18
CA GLY A 93 -3.42 3.03 -12.90
C GLY A 93 -3.41 1.51 -13.10
N ALA A 94 -2.32 0.97 -13.63
CA ALA A 94 -2.21 -0.45 -13.94
C ALA A 94 -0.84 -1.02 -13.56
N ALA A 95 -0.84 -2.23 -13.00
CA ALA A 95 0.36 -3.01 -12.73
C ALA A 95 0.35 -4.23 -13.66
N SER A 96 1.27 -4.27 -14.62
CA SER A 96 1.47 -5.44 -15.47
C SER A 96 2.41 -6.40 -14.76
N ILE A 97 1.88 -7.55 -14.33
CA ILE A 97 2.57 -8.51 -13.48
C ILE A 97 2.79 -9.80 -14.26
N ILE A 98 4.04 -10.25 -14.33
CA ILE A 98 4.38 -11.59 -14.81
C ILE A 98 4.89 -12.37 -13.60
N VAL A 99 4.28 -13.54 -13.34
CA VAL A 99 4.69 -14.44 -12.26
C VAL A 99 5.10 -15.79 -12.83
N ASN A 100 6.21 -16.36 -12.35
CA ASN A 100 6.65 -17.69 -12.76
C ASN A 100 6.14 -18.79 -11.82
N SER A 101 6.54 -20.05 -12.06
CA SER A 101 6.09 -21.19 -11.24
C SER A 101 6.74 -21.25 -9.84
N GLU A 102 7.82 -20.51 -9.63
CA GLU A 102 8.53 -20.40 -8.35
C GLU A 102 8.01 -19.24 -7.49
N GLY A 103 7.10 -18.42 -8.04
CA GLY A 103 6.53 -17.24 -7.37
C GLY A 103 7.35 -15.96 -7.56
N GLU A 104 8.46 -16.01 -8.31
CA GLU A 104 9.19 -14.81 -8.71
C GLU A 104 8.33 -13.98 -9.67
N ASN A 105 8.46 -12.65 -9.59
CA ASN A 105 7.67 -11.75 -10.42
C ASN A 105 8.48 -10.59 -11.02
N VAL A 106 7.95 -10.06 -12.12
CA VAL A 106 8.35 -8.79 -12.72
C VAL A 106 7.10 -7.94 -12.82
N ILE A 107 7.18 -6.71 -12.32
CA ILE A 107 6.06 -5.78 -12.23
C ILE A 107 6.43 -4.48 -12.94
N VAL A 108 5.58 -4.05 -13.88
CA VAL A 108 5.65 -2.73 -14.50
C VAL A 108 4.43 -1.94 -14.05
N ILE A 109 4.65 -0.84 -13.32
CA ILE A 109 3.61 0.04 -12.83
C ILE A 109 3.49 1.26 -13.74
N VAL A 110 2.27 1.55 -14.18
CA VAL A 110 1.88 2.82 -14.80
C VAL A 110 0.87 3.48 -13.86
N PRO A 111 1.26 4.52 -13.10
CA PRO A 111 0.39 5.12 -12.09
C PRO A 111 -0.89 5.76 -12.66
N GLY A 112 -0.85 6.28 -13.90
CA GLY A 112 -2.01 6.86 -14.57
C GLY A 112 -2.70 7.95 -13.74
N ALA A 113 -4.02 7.87 -13.66
CA ALA A 113 -4.89 8.81 -12.94
C ALA A 113 -4.52 9.02 -11.45
N ASN A 114 -3.77 8.10 -10.82
CA ASN A 114 -3.29 8.28 -9.44
C ASN A 114 -2.42 9.53 -9.27
N LEU A 115 -1.67 9.92 -10.31
CA LEU A 115 -0.83 11.13 -10.29
C LEU A 115 -1.63 12.41 -10.51
N LEU A 116 -2.91 12.29 -10.86
CA LEU A 116 -3.82 13.41 -11.06
C LEU A 116 -4.67 13.69 -9.82
N VAL A 117 -4.48 12.97 -8.70
CA VAL A 117 -5.09 13.37 -7.42
C VAL A 117 -4.42 14.66 -6.95
N ASP A 118 -5.22 15.71 -6.77
CA ASP A 118 -4.75 17.06 -6.52
C ASP A 118 -5.35 17.69 -5.24
N SER A 119 -4.98 18.94 -4.97
CA SER A 119 -5.44 19.69 -3.81
C SER A 119 -6.94 20.04 -3.86
N GLU A 120 -7.54 20.14 -5.04
CA GLU A 120 -9.00 20.38 -5.16
C GLU A 120 -9.78 19.12 -4.78
N ASP A 121 -9.28 17.94 -5.11
CA ASP A 121 -9.85 16.67 -4.62
C ASP A 121 -9.83 16.62 -3.08
N LEU A 122 -8.70 17.01 -2.46
CA LEU A 122 -8.57 17.06 -1.00
C LEU A 122 -9.49 18.09 -0.36
N LYS A 123 -9.63 19.28 -0.95
CA LYS A 123 -10.55 20.32 -0.47
C LYS A 123 -12.00 19.85 -0.48
N ARG A 124 -12.44 19.16 -1.53
CA ARG A 124 -13.79 18.56 -1.57
C ARG A 124 -13.98 17.55 -0.45
N ALA A 125 -12.93 16.81 -0.10
CA ALA A 125 -12.94 15.82 0.97
C ALA A 125 -12.59 16.38 2.36
N ALA A 126 -12.44 17.70 2.52
CA ALA A 126 -11.92 18.30 3.75
C ALA A 126 -12.76 17.93 4.98
N ASP A 127 -14.10 17.96 4.88
CA ASP A 127 -14.98 17.65 6.01
C ASP A 127 -14.79 16.21 6.51
N VAL A 128 -14.68 15.24 5.59
CA VAL A 128 -14.50 13.83 5.97
C VAL A 128 -13.09 13.58 6.51
N ILE A 129 -12.06 14.25 5.96
CA ILE A 129 -10.69 14.19 6.46
C ILE A 129 -10.64 14.70 7.90
N CYS A 130 -11.15 15.91 8.16
CA CYS A 130 -11.04 16.58 9.45
C CYS A 130 -11.86 15.90 10.57
N LYS A 131 -12.85 15.07 10.23
CA LYS A 131 -13.71 14.37 11.19
C LYS A 131 -13.39 12.87 11.32
N ALA A 132 -12.44 12.36 10.54
CA ALA A 132 -12.02 10.96 10.62
C ALA A 132 -11.35 10.65 11.96
N LYS A 133 -11.22 9.36 12.30
CA LYS A 133 -10.37 8.94 13.42
C LYS A 133 -8.93 8.71 12.98
N VAL A 134 -8.75 8.18 11.78
CA VAL A 134 -7.44 7.88 11.19
C VAL A 134 -7.45 8.29 9.72
N ILE A 135 -6.38 8.94 9.27
CA ILE A 135 -6.04 9.04 7.86
C ILE A 135 -4.91 8.08 7.52
N VAL A 136 -4.97 7.47 6.35
CA VAL A 136 -3.92 6.60 5.82
C VAL A 136 -3.41 7.16 4.50
N CYS A 137 -2.10 7.32 4.36
CA CYS A 137 -1.44 7.78 3.13
C CYS A 137 -0.26 6.88 2.76
N GLN A 138 0.05 6.81 1.46
CA GLN A 138 1.22 6.12 0.91
C GLN A 138 1.94 7.00 -0.13
N LEU A 139 2.87 6.44 -0.92
CA LEU A 139 3.66 7.16 -1.93
C LEU A 139 3.38 6.68 -3.38
N GLU A 140 2.15 6.23 -3.66
CA GLU A 140 1.70 5.84 -5.02
C GLU A 140 0.84 6.91 -5.72
N ILE A 141 0.63 8.05 -5.06
CA ILE A 141 0.12 9.30 -5.66
C ILE A 141 1.23 10.36 -5.60
N THR A 142 0.97 11.61 -6.01
CA THR A 142 2.02 12.64 -5.88
C THR A 142 2.38 12.86 -4.39
N PRO A 143 3.67 12.91 -4.03
CA PRO A 143 4.07 13.15 -2.63
C PRO A 143 3.51 14.47 -2.08
N ALA A 144 3.35 15.49 -2.92
CA ALA A 144 2.75 16.76 -2.53
C ALA A 144 1.30 16.57 -2.02
N THR A 145 0.48 15.79 -2.73
CA THR A 145 -0.90 15.49 -2.33
C THR A 145 -0.95 14.67 -1.04
N SER A 146 -0.14 13.62 -0.91
CA SER A 146 -0.07 12.84 0.35
C SER A 146 0.34 13.72 1.53
N LEU A 147 1.31 14.62 1.33
CA LEU A 147 1.78 15.53 2.37
C LEU A 147 0.71 16.54 2.79
N GLU A 148 -0.08 17.06 1.84
CA GLU A 148 -1.19 17.96 2.12
C GLU A 148 -2.30 17.27 2.92
N ALA A 149 -2.67 16.04 2.54
CA ALA A 149 -3.63 15.23 3.29
C ALA A 149 -3.18 14.98 4.75
N LEU A 150 -1.89 14.65 4.96
CA LEU A 150 -1.32 14.49 6.30
C LEU A 150 -1.36 15.81 7.10
N LYS A 151 -1.11 16.96 6.46
CA LYS A 151 -1.21 18.28 7.10
C LYS A 151 -2.65 18.59 7.54
N MET A 152 -3.63 18.34 6.68
CA MET A 152 -5.05 18.57 6.99
C MET A 152 -5.51 17.74 8.19
N ALA A 153 -5.15 16.46 8.20
CA ALA A 153 -5.47 15.55 9.30
C ALA A 153 -4.77 15.97 10.60
N HIS A 154 -3.47 16.23 10.55
CA HIS A 154 -2.69 16.65 11.72
C HIS A 154 -3.23 17.95 12.33
N ALA A 155 -3.57 18.95 11.51
CA ALA A 155 -4.15 20.22 11.97
C ALA A 155 -5.52 20.04 12.65
N SER A 156 -6.23 18.96 12.33
CA SER A 156 -7.56 18.64 12.88
C SER A 156 -7.49 17.65 14.06
N GLY A 157 -6.29 17.26 14.50
CA GLY A 157 -6.11 16.26 15.56
C GLY A 157 -6.49 14.83 15.15
N VAL A 158 -6.58 14.56 13.85
CA VAL A 158 -6.85 13.23 13.30
C VAL A 158 -5.56 12.43 13.27
N LYS A 159 -5.63 11.15 13.67
CA LYS A 159 -4.45 10.30 13.73
C LYS A 159 -3.91 10.01 12.34
N THR A 160 -2.61 10.21 12.13
CA THR A 160 -1.95 9.99 10.83
C THR A 160 -1.18 8.67 10.79
N LEU A 161 -1.58 7.77 9.88
CA LEU A 161 -0.84 6.57 9.53
C LEU A 161 -0.21 6.78 8.14
N PHE A 162 1.10 6.77 8.07
CA PHE A 162 1.83 6.90 6.83
C PHE A 162 2.64 5.64 6.54
N ASN A 163 2.46 5.11 5.33
CA ASN A 163 3.26 4.01 4.83
C ASN A 163 4.13 4.54 3.67
N PRO A 164 5.44 4.79 3.87
CA PRO A 164 6.34 5.37 2.88
C PRO A 164 6.71 4.36 1.78
N ALA A 165 5.70 3.92 1.03
CA ALA A 165 5.80 2.84 0.07
C ALA A 165 5.22 3.27 -1.29
N PRO A 166 5.98 3.12 -2.39
CA PRO A 166 7.41 2.78 -2.42
C PRO A 166 8.28 3.86 -1.76
N ALA A 167 9.37 3.45 -1.10
CA ALA A 167 10.24 4.37 -0.39
C ALA A 167 11.06 5.26 -1.34
N GLN A 168 11.33 6.48 -0.89
CA GLN A 168 12.17 7.48 -1.57
C GLN A 168 13.29 7.89 -0.62
N ALA A 169 14.54 7.83 -1.05
CA ALA A 169 15.69 8.16 -0.20
C ALA A 169 15.68 9.65 0.23
N ASP A 170 15.19 10.53 -0.64
CA ASP A 170 15.05 11.97 -0.45
C ASP A 170 13.65 12.39 0.07
N LEU A 171 13.02 11.52 0.88
CA LEU A 171 11.68 11.78 1.42
C LEU A 171 11.66 13.09 2.24
N HIS A 172 10.70 13.96 1.90
CA HIS A 172 10.56 15.26 2.54
C HIS A 172 10.38 15.15 4.08
N PRO A 173 11.14 15.90 4.89
CA PRO A 173 11.17 15.71 6.35
C PRO A 173 9.81 15.83 7.07
N GLN A 174 8.88 16.61 6.50
CA GLN A 174 7.54 16.75 7.07
C GLN A 174 6.74 15.44 7.10
N PHE A 175 7.05 14.45 6.25
CA PHE A 175 6.41 13.15 6.36
C PHE A 175 6.69 12.50 7.71
N TYR A 176 7.91 12.60 8.23
CA TYR A 176 8.25 12.05 9.55
C TYR A 176 7.52 12.80 10.66
N THR A 177 7.55 14.14 10.65
CA THR A 177 6.98 14.95 11.74
C THR A 177 5.44 14.96 11.76
N LEU A 178 4.80 14.74 10.61
CA LEU A 178 3.34 14.65 10.51
C LEU A 178 2.82 13.23 10.72
N SER A 179 3.69 12.22 10.89
CA SER A 179 3.28 10.83 11.10
C SER A 179 3.19 10.50 12.59
N ASP A 180 1.95 10.28 13.07
CA ASP A 180 1.75 9.65 14.36
C ASP A 180 2.23 8.20 14.32
N ILE A 181 1.99 7.51 13.20
CA ILE A 181 2.45 6.16 12.94
C ILE A 181 3.11 6.14 11.57
N LEU A 182 4.40 5.79 11.51
CA LEU A 182 5.09 5.44 10.28
C LEU A 182 5.27 3.92 10.24
N CYS A 183 4.77 3.28 9.19
CA CYS A 183 4.85 1.83 9.01
C CYS A 183 5.51 1.49 7.68
N CYS A 184 6.66 0.83 7.69
CA CYS A 184 7.39 0.43 6.49
C CYS A 184 7.92 -1.00 6.61
N ASN A 185 8.31 -1.61 5.49
CA ASN A 185 9.03 -2.88 5.51
C ASN A 185 10.55 -2.68 5.61
N GLU A 186 11.29 -3.79 5.61
CA GLU A 186 12.76 -3.83 5.65
C GLU A 186 13.39 -2.98 4.55
N THR A 187 13.13 -3.29 3.28
CA THR A 187 13.71 -2.59 2.13
C THR A 187 13.35 -1.09 2.10
N GLU A 188 12.14 -0.73 2.50
CA GLU A 188 11.71 0.66 2.60
C GLU A 188 12.46 1.38 3.73
N ALA A 189 12.66 0.74 4.88
CA ALA A 189 13.46 1.29 5.96
C ALA A 189 14.93 1.45 5.57
N GLU A 190 15.49 0.51 4.81
CA GLU A 190 16.85 0.62 4.26
C GLU A 190 16.98 1.82 3.32
N ILE A 191 16.02 2.02 2.41
CA ILE A 191 16.02 3.17 1.48
C ILE A 191 15.94 4.49 2.24
N LEU A 192 15.08 4.57 3.26
CA LEU A 192 14.90 5.79 4.04
C LEU A 192 16.12 6.12 4.89
N THR A 193 16.81 5.12 5.44
CA THR A 193 17.87 5.32 6.44
C THR A 193 19.29 5.16 5.91
N GLY A 194 19.47 4.45 4.80
CA GLY A 194 20.78 4.03 4.30
C GLY A 194 21.42 2.91 5.12
N LEU A 195 20.69 2.29 6.05
CA LEU A 195 21.18 1.22 6.93
C LEU A 195 20.51 -0.11 6.56
N PRO A 196 21.25 -1.23 6.54
CA PRO A 196 20.68 -2.54 6.24
C PRO A 196 19.71 -3.01 7.34
N VAL A 197 18.71 -3.80 6.96
CA VAL A 197 17.73 -4.39 7.88
C VAL A 197 17.60 -5.89 7.57
N GLY A 198 18.35 -6.72 8.30
CA GLY A 198 18.31 -8.18 8.11
C GLY A 198 17.75 -8.97 9.29
N ASN A 199 17.44 -8.31 10.42
CA ASN A 199 16.96 -8.94 11.64
C ASN A 199 16.24 -7.91 12.55
N PRO A 200 15.56 -8.36 13.62
CA PRO A 200 14.86 -7.45 14.54
C PRO A 200 15.73 -6.41 15.25
N GLU A 201 17.01 -6.67 15.47
CA GLU A 201 17.92 -5.70 16.11
C GLU A 201 18.20 -4.52 15.15
N ASP A 202 18.47 -4.83 13.89
CA ASP A 202 18.68 -3.82 12.85
C ASP A 202 17.41 -3.00 12.58
N ALA A 203 16.25 -3.66 12.60
CA ALA A 203 14.94 -3.01 12.54
C ALA A 203 14.72 -2.03 13.72
N GLY A 204 15.23 -2.36 14.91
CA GLY A 204 15.25 -1.46 16.06
C GLY A 204 16.13 -0.23 15.84
N LYS A 205 17.33 -0.39 15.26
CA LYS A 205 18.26 0.72 14.96
C LYS A 205 17.66 1.72 13.96
N VAL A 206 17.10 1.23 12.86
CA VAL A 206 16.42 2.10 11.88
C VAL A 206 15.17 2.75 12.47
N GLY A 207 14.43 2.02 13.33
CA GLY A 207 13.29 2.56 14.05
C GLY A 207 13.65 3.75 14.93
N SER A 208 14.73 3.65 15.71
CA SER A 208 15.26 4.76 16.52
C SER A 208 15.63 5.97 15.68
N LEU A 209 16.32 5.77 14.55
CA LEU A 209 16.69 6.85 13.65
C LEU A 209 15.45 7.55 13.05
N LEU A 210 14.40 6.80 12.70
CA LEU A 210 13.15 7.35 12.19
C LEU A 210 12.36 8.13 13.26
N LEU A 211 12.46 7.74 14.54
CA LEU A 211 11.92 8.53 15.66
C LEU A 211 12.68 9.85 15.84
N GLU A 212 14.01 9.83 15.75
CA GLU A 212 14.85 11.03 15.80
C GLU A 212 14.50 12.03 14.68
N ARG A 213 14.10 11.52 13.50
CA ARG A 213 13.62 12.35 12.38
C ARG A 213 12.23 12.96 12.59
N GLY A 214 11.49 12.53 13.61
CA GLY A 214 10.26 13.20 14.03
C GLY A 214 9.04 12.31 14.24
N CYS A 215 9.08 11.03 13.83
CA CYS A 215 7.93 10.11 13.97
C CYS A 215 7.55 9.94 15.45
N LYS A 216 6.27 9.64 15.75
CA LYS A 216 5.85 9.32 17.13
C LYS A 216 5.91 7.83 17.42
N LEU A 217 5.42 7.01 16.50
CA LEU A 217 5.52 5.54 16.52
C LEU A 217 6.08 5.09 15.17
N VAL A 218 7.07 4.21 15.20
CA VAL A 218 7.62 3.55 14.01
C VAL A 218 7.36 2.05 14.13
N ILE A 219 6.88 1.46 13.03
CA ILE A 219 6.69 0.02 12.87
C ILE A 219 7.48 -0.42 11.64
N VAL A 220 8.40 -1.36 11.82
CA VAL A 220 9.15 -2.00 10.74
C VAL A 220 8.65 -3.44 10.61
N THR A 221 7.99 -3.77 9.50
CA THR A 221 7.49 -5.14 9.26
C THR A 221 8.61 -6.01 8.69
N LEU A 222 8.72 -7.24 9.21
CA LEU A 222 9.80 -8.21 8.95
C LEU A 222 9.26 -9.50 8.29
N GLY A 223 8.22 -9.36 7.45
CA GLY A 223 7.55 -10.49 6.81
C GLY A 223 7.10 -11.57 7.81
N ALA A 224 7.64 -12.78 7.65
CA ALA A 224 7.31 -13.93 8.50
C ALA A 224 7.78 -13.79 9.97
N GLU A 225 8.73 -12.88 10.24
CA GLU A 225 9.23 -12.62 11.59
C GLU A 225 8.36 -11.61 12.36
N GLY A 226 7.27 -11.11 11.76
CA GLY A 226 6.36 -10.16 12.41
C GLY A 226 6.79 -8.72 12.22
N CYS A 227 6.96 -7.96 13.30
CA CYS A 227 7.39 -6.57 13.21
C CYS A 227 8.17 -6.10 14.44
N VAL A 228 8.93 -5.02 14.30
CA VAL A 228 9.51 -4.27 15.41
C VAL A 228 8.77 -2.94 15.53
N MET A 229 8.38 -2.58 16.76
CA MET A 229 7.77 -1.29 17.06
C MET A 229 8.61 -0.51 18.07
N ILE A 230 8.69 0.81 17.88
CA ILE A 230 9.38 1.73 18.77
C ILE A 230 8.66 3.08 18.77
N SER A 231 8.51 3.71 19.93
CA SER A 231 7.76 4.96 20.09
C SER A 231 8.51 6.02 20.88
N LYS A 232 8.07 7.28 20.83
CA LYS A 232 8.62 8.33 21.68
C LYS A 232 8.34 8.10 23.17
N GLU A 233 7.18 7.52 23.48
CA GLU A 233 6.77 7.21 24.86
C GLU A 233 7.51 6.00 25.43
N ASP A 234 7.86 5.04 24.57
CA ASP A 234 8.68 3.87 24.90
C ASP A 234 9.74 3.67 23.81
N PRO A 235 10.94 4.28 23.99
CA PRO A 235 12.00 4.28 22.99
C PRO A 235 12.82 2.98 22.99
N ILE A 236 12.34 1.92 23.64
CA ILE A 236 12.95 0.59 23.59
C ILE A 236 12.28 -0.20 22.45
N PRO A 237 13.04 -0.67 21.43
CA PRO A 237 12.49 -1.50 20.38
C PRO A 237 11.82 -2.77 20.95
N LYS A 238 10.60 -3.05 20.49
CA LYS A 238 9.85 -4.27 20.83
C LYS A 238 9.59 -5.09 19.59
N HIS A 239 10.16 -6.30 19.57
CA HIS A 239 9.86 -7.29 18.55
C HIS A 239 8.54 -8.02 18.87
N VAL A 240 7.62 -8.01 17.92
CA VAL A 240 6.32 -8.70 17.97
C VAL A 240 6.34 -9.80 16.90
N PRO A 241 6.55 -11.07 17.29
CA PRO A 241 6.65 -12.16 16.32
C PRO A 241 5.29 -12.48 15.68
N ALA A 242 5.30 -12.88 14.41
CA ALA A 242 4.12 -13.41 13.75
C ALA A 242 3.91 -14.90 14.08
N GLY A 243 2.66 -15.35 14.03
CA GLY A 243 2.33 -16.77 14.09
C GLY A 243 2.82 -17.51 12.84
N LYS A 244 3.41 -18.70 13.01
CA LYS A 244 3.87 -19.51 11.86
C LYS A 244 2.68 -20.03 11.07
N VAL A 245 2.67 -19.73 9.76
CA VAL A 245 1.67 -20.21 8.80
C VAL A 245 2.37 -20.75 7.55
N LYS A 246 1.72 -21.70 6.87
CA LYS A 246 2.16 -22.11 5.53
C LYS A 246 1.69 -21.05 4.53
N ALA A 247 2.62 -20.21 4.07
CA ALA A 247 2.30 -19.21 3.05
C ALA A 247 1.83 -19.89 1.76
N MET A 248 0.67 -19.48 1.27
CA MET A 248 0.13 -19.92 -0.03
C MET A 248 0.46 -18.88 -1.10
N ASP A 249 0.37 -17.61 -0.72
CA ASP A 249 0.76 -16.43 -1.47
C ASP A 249 0.99 -15.29 -0.47
N THR A 250 2.08 -14.53 -0.64
CA THR A 250 2.41 -13.36 0.19
C THR A 250 2.05 -12.04 -0.48
N THR A 251 1.57 -12.07 -1.73
CA THR A 251 1.05 -10.87 -2.40
C THR A 251 -0.30 -10.46 -1.81
N VAL A 252 -0.61 -9.17 -1.90
CA VAL A 252 -1.84 -8.57 -1.34
C VAL A 252 -3.04 -8.71 -2.31
N TYR A 253 -2.84 -9.35 -3.46
CA TYR A 253 -3.87 -9.51 -4.48
C TYR A 253 -4.54 -10.88 -4.36
N GLU A 254 -5.85 -10.92 -4.57
CA GLU A 254 -6.63 -12.14 -4.38
C GLU A 254 -6.40 -13.11 -5.54
N LEU A 255 -5.42 -14.02 -5.41
CA LEU A 255 -5.23 -15.09 -6.39
C LEU A 255 -6.47 -16.01 -6.40
N PRO A 256 -7.03 -16.33 -7.59
CA PRO A 256 -8.12 -17.29 -7.68
C PRO A 256 -7.70 -18.64 -7.08
N ASP A 257 -8.59 -19.29 -6.32
CA ASP A 257 -8.30 -20.51 -5.52
C ASP A 257 -7.61 -21.67 -6.26
N GLN A 258 -7.73 -21.70 -7.59
CA GLN A 258 -7.05 -22.64 -8.47
C GLN A 258 -5.51 -22.51 -8.46
N VAL A 259 -4.95 -21.32 -8.17
CA VAL A 259 -3.49 -21.12 -8.04
C VAL A 259 -2.99 -21.65 -6.70
N LYS A 260 -3.76 -21.42 -5.63
CA LYS A 260 -3.45 -21.89 -4.27
C LYS A 260 -3.28 -23.42 -4.22
N ARG A 261 -4.05 -24.19 -4.99
CA ARG A 261 -3.98 -25.68 -4.96
C ARG A 261 -2.73 -26.29 -5.60
N ARG A 262 -2.00 -25.59 -6.50
CA ARG A 262 -0.84 -26.18 -7.19
C ARG A 262 0.45 -26.17 -6.37
N SER A 263 0.63 -25.23 -5.43
CA SER A 263 1.79 -25.26 -4.50
C SER A 263 1.71 -26.42 -3.49
N GLN A 264 0.56 -27.09 -3.38
CA GLN A 264 0.39 -28.27 -2.53
C GLN A 264 0.74 -29.58 -3.24
N LEU A 265 0.80 -29.61 -4.58
CA LEU A 265 0.99 -30.84 -5.35
C LEU A 265 2.45 -31.10 -5.76
N THR A 266 3.34 -30.12 -5.64
CA THR A 266 4.79 -30.31 -5.91
C THR A 266 5.57 -30.82 -4.69
N GLY A 267 4.90 -31.09 -3.55
CA GLY A 267 5.51 -31.65 -2.34
C GLY A 267 5.38 -33.17 -2.19
N GLN A 268 4.97 -33.90 -3.23
CA GLN A 268 4.98 -35.36 -3.26
C GLN A 268 5.58 -35.86 -4.58
N MET A 269 6.91 -35.77 -4.67
CA MET A 269 7.78 -36.77 -5.31
C MET A 269 9.21 -36.57 -4.82
#